data_AF-A0A142YNL2-F1
#
_entry.id   AF-A0A142YNL2-F1
#
_cell.length_a   1.000
_cell.length_b   1.000
_cell.length_c   1.000
_cell.angle_alpha   90.00
_cell.angle_beta   90.00
_cell.angle_gamma   90.00
#
_symmetry.space_group_name_H-M   'P 1'
#
loop_
_entity.id
_entity.type
_entity.pdbx_description
1 polymer ?
#
loop_
_entity_poly.entity_id
_entity_poly.type
_entity_poly.pdbx_seq_one_letter_code
_entity_poly.pdbx_strand_id
1 'polypeptide(L)'
;MAWVTCRCGEKLEVDRDGPDRVVCPSCQARMRVRRTDPAAARDGLIRFHCPCGRRLKVRAEDRPEAGRCPDCGQVVPVPNVAARASSVGAGAAMAAVPKTSNAGVSNASFRDDEGRTQEMDAADLARLQRWAARHGVMPGDEPSAPVPPPSQAEIPYSPPPALRVEAGLRICPKCKRPLHMSAVVCRSCGASTPMPKARPKP
;
A
#
# COMPACT_ATOMS: atom_id res chain seq x y z
N MET A 1 8.16 -8.56 27.64
CA MET A 1 8.77 -9.51 26.69
C MET A 1 8.12 -9.37 25.32
N ALA A 2 8.88 -9.51 24.23
CA ALA A 2 8.39 -9.39 22.86
C ALA A 2 8.76 -10.64 22.06
N TRP A 3 7.93 -11.00 21.07
CA TRP A 3 8.10 -12.21 20.27
C TRP A 3 8.51 -11.85 18.85
N VAL A 4 9.49 -12.54 18.30
CA VAL A 4 9.95 -12.36 16.92
C VAL A 4 10.00 -13.73 16.24
N THR A 5 9.49 -13.81 15.02
CA THR A 5 9.52 -15.04 14.23
C THR A 5 10.71 -15.02 13.29
N CYS A 6 11.51 -16.08 13.32
CA CYS A 6 12.61 -16.26 12.40
C CYS A 6 12.14 -16.70 11.02
N ARG A 7 13.00 -16.51 10.01
CA ARG A 7 12.77 -17.04 8.65
C ARG A 7 12.61 -18.56 8.61
N CYS A 8 13.17 -19.29 9.58
CA CYS A 8 12.94 -20.73 9.72
C CYS A 8 11.61 -21.08 10.39
N GLY A 9 10.82 -20.10 10.82
CA GLY A 9 9.54 -20.30 11.52
C GLY A 9 9.64 -20.37 13.04
N GLU A 10 10.85 -20.47 13.61
CA GLU A 10 11.04 -20.50 15.06
C GLU A 10 10.63 -19.17 15.71
N LYS A 11 9.88 -19.24 16.81
CA LYS A 11 9.50 -18.09 17.62
C LYS A 11 10.53 -17.88 18.72
N LEU A 12 11.10 -16.70 18.77
CA LEU A 12 12.13 -16.33 19.74
C LEU A 12 11.58 -15.26 20.67
N GLU A 13 11.78 -15.49 21.95
CA GLU A 13 11.50 -14.49 22.98
C GLU A 13 12.71 -13.56 23.09
N VAL A 14 12.44 -12.26 22.92
CA VAL A 14 13.47 -11.23 22.97
C VAL A 14 13.06 -10.19 24.01
N ASP A 15 14.05 -9.77 24.81
CA ASP A 15 13.86 -8.67 25.75
C ASP A 15 13.54 -7.36 25.01
N ARG A 16 12.62 -6.57 25.57
CA ARG A 16 12.25 -5.25 25.01
C ARG A 16 13.40 -4.26 25.03
N ASP A 17 14.36 -4.44 25.93
CA ASP A 17 15.53 -3.57 26.12
C ASP A 17 16.85 -4.24 25.68
N GLY A 18 16.79 -5.43 25.08
CA GLY A 18 17.96 -6.16 24.59
C GLY A 18 18.63 -5.55 23.32
N PRO A 19 19.49 -6.30 22.63
CA PRO A 19 20.12 -5.86 21.38
C PRO A 19 19.16 -5.87 20.17
N ASP A 20 19.38 -4.94 19.25
CA ASP A 20 18.61 -4.76 18.00
C ASP A 20 18.78 -5.92 17.00
N ARG A 21 19.84 -6.71 17.19
CA ARG A 21 20.17 -7.86 16.35
C ARG A 21 20.25 -9.11 17.22
N VAL A 22 19.48 -10.12 16.85
CA VAL A 22 19.43 -11.41 17.54
C VAL A 22 19.73 -12.51 16.54
N VAL A 23 20.46 -13.53 16.97
CA VAL A 23 20.78 -14.71 16.15
C VAL A 23 19.79 -15.81 16.50
N CYS A 24 19.12 -16.38 15.51
CA CYS A 24 18.24 -17.52 15.73
C CYS A 24 19.07 -18.76 16.11
N PRO A 25 18.72 -19.48 17.19
CA PRO A 25 19.46 -20.67 17.61
C PRO A 25 19.29 -21.84 16.63
N SER A 26 18.12 -21.99 15.98
CA SER A 26 17.91 -23.10 15.05
C SER A 26 18.65 -22.97 13.71
N CYS A 27 18.71 -21.78 13.11
CA CYS A 27 19.28 -21.60 11.76
C CYS A 27 20.43 -20.59 11.69
N GLN A 28 20.85 -20.01 12.81
CA GLN A 28 21.93 -19.02 12.92
C GLN A 28 21.74 -17.75 12.06
N ALA A 29 20.52 -17.53 11.53
CA ALA A 29 20.22 -16.31 10.80
C ALA A 29 20.29 -15.09 11.72
N ARG A 30 21.05 -14.06 11.30
CA ARG A 30 21.12 -12.77 11.99
C ARG A 30 19.90 -11.95 11.62
N MET A 31 19.01 -11.73 12.58
CA MET A 31 17.77 -11.00 12.38
C MET A 31 17.84 -9.63 13.04
N ARG A 32 17.18 -8.64 12.43
CA ARG A 32 17.01 -7.32 13.03
C ARG A 32 15.61 -7.22 13.62
N VAL A 33 15.53 -7.04 14.93
CA VAL A 33 14.27 -6.80 15.65
C VAL A 33 13.89 -5.35 15.39
N ARG A 34 12.79 -5.12 14.68
CA ARG A 34 12.26 -3.75 14.48
C ARG A 34 11.51 -3.35 15.74
N ARG A 35 12.21 -2.71 16.68
CA ARG A 35 11.54 -2.04 17.79
C ARG A 35 10.92 -0.76 17.24
N THR A 36 9.66 -0.54 17.55
CA THR A 36 9.11 0.81 17.50
C THR A 36 9.84 1.60 18.56
N ASP A 37 10.88 2.32 18.15
CA ASP A 37 11.61 3.23 19.02
C ASP A 37 10.60 4.23 19.62
N PRO A 38 10.33 4.17 20.94
CA PRO A 38 9.51 5.20 21.56
C PRO A 38 10.23 6.55 21.51
N ALA A 39 11.55 6.55 21.33
CA ALA A 39 12.37 7.74 21.14
C ALA A 39 12.02 8.51 19.85
N ALA A 40 11.62 7.82 18.76
CA ALA A 40 11.17 8.50 17.54
C ALA A 40 9.81 9.22 17.72
N ALA A 41 9.08 8.93 18.79
CA ALA A 41 7.86 9.63 19.20
C ALA A 41 8.13 10.81 20.15
N ARG A 42 9.37 11.01 20.65
CA ARG A 42 9.67 12.03 21.65
C ARG A 42 9.67 13.46 21.13
N ASP A 43 9.81 13.67 19.83
CA ASP A 43 9.69 15.01 19.29
C ASP A 43 8.25 15.56 19.46
N GLY A 44 7.27 14.69 19.70
CA GLY A 44 5.86 15.08 19.72
C GLY A 44 5.38 15.54 18.34
N LEU A 45 6.01 15.10 17.24
CA LEU A 45 5.56 15.43 15.88
C LEU A 45 5.17 14.18 15.09
N ILE A 46 3.98 14.22 14.51
CA ILE A 46 3.44 13.22 13.59
C ILE A 46 3.95 13.56 12.19
N ARG A 47 4.59 12.58 11.54
CA ARG A 47 5.11 12.71 10.17
C ARG A 47 4.25 11.86 9.24
N PHE A 48 3.67 12.46 8.20
CA PHE A 48 2.83 11.75 7.23
C PHE A 48 3.03 12.32 5.82
N HIS A 49 2.48 11.65 4.82
CA HIS A 49 2.66 12.01 3.42
C HIS A 49 1.38 12.62 2.85
N CYS A 50 1.52 13.72 2.12
CA CYS A 50 0.46 14.28 1.30
C CYS A 50 0.39 13.51 -0.04
N PRO A 51 -0.79 13.36 -0.68
CA PRO A 51 -0.93 12.78 -2.02
C PRO A 51 -0.08 13.47 -3.10
N CYS A 52 0.31 14.75 -2.92
CA CYS A 52 1.25 15.42 -3.81
C CYS A 52 2.71 14.92 -3.69
N GLY A 53 2.98 14.01 -2.74
CA GLY A 53 4.30 13.42 -2.49
C GLY A 53 5.10 14.11 -1.37
N ARG A 54 4.70 15.29 -0.90
CA ARG A 54 5.45 15.98 0.16
C ARG A 54 5.19 15.40 1.55
N ARG A 55 6.20 15.53 2.41
CA ARG A 55 6.17 15.07 3.81
C ARG A 55 5.69 16.21 4.71
N LEU A 56 4.63 15.96 5.44
CA LEU A 56 4.04 16.89 6.41
C LEU A 56 4.49 16.51 7.82
N LYS A 57 4.68 17.53 8.66
CA LYS A 57 5.07 17.40 10.06
C LYS A 57 4.12 18.27 10.89
N VAL A 58 3.32 17.65 11.73
CA VAL A 58 2.39 18.35 12.66
C VAL A 58 2.72 17.98 14.08
N ARG A 59 2.51 18.89 15.04
CA ARG A 59 2.63 18.58 16.46
C ARG A 59 1.50 17.65 16.88
N ALA A 60 1.81 16.70 17.75
CA ALA A 60 0.88 15.73 18.31
C ALA A 60 -0.02 16.36 19.37
N GLU A 61 0.37 17.49 19.93
CA GLU A 61 -0.37 18.31 20.91
C GLU A 61 -1.63 18.91 20.28
N ASP A 62 -1.49 19.57 19.13
CA ASP A 62 -2.60 20.24 18.43
C ASP A 62 -3.58 19.24 17.81
N ARG A 63 -3.08 18.03 17.50
CA ARG A 63 -3.81 16.85 17.00
C ARG A 63 -5.00 17.18 16.07
N PRO A 64 -4.85 18.07 15.07
CA PRO A 64 -5.96 18.40 14.19
C PRO A 64 -6.35 17.14 13.42
N GLU A 65 -7.65 16.92 13.25
CA GLU A 65 -8.18 15.77 12.51
C GLU A 65 -7.64 15.72 11.08
N ALA A 66 -7.35 16.90 10.51
CA ALA A 66 -6.69 17.05 9.23
C ALA A 66 -5.69 18.20 9.21
N GLY A 67 -4.60 18.02 8.43
CA GLY A 67 -3.59 19.05 8.20
C GLY A 67 -3.61 19.53 6.75
N ARG A 68 -3.41 20.83 6.51
CA ARG A 68 -3.36 21.40 5.16
C ARG A 68 -1.94 21.33 4.61
N CYS A 69 -1.76 20.82 3.39
CA CYS A 69 -0.47 20.83 2.73
C CYS A 69 -0.11 22.27 2.28
N PRO A 70 1.09 22.78 2.57
CA PRO A 70 1.49 24.13 2.18
C PRO A 70 1.68 24.30 0.66
N ASP A 71 1.88 23.22 -0.09
CA ASP A 71 2.14 23.32 -1.54
C ASP A 71 0.91 23.16 -2.40
N CYS A 72 0.13 22.09 -2.17
CA CYS A 72 -1.08 21.86 -2.97
C CYS A 72 -2.35 22.40 -2.30
N GLY A 73 -2.27 22.89 -1.06
CA GLY A 73 -3.44 23.39 -0.31
C GLY A 73 -4.46 22.31 0.09
N GLN A 74 -4.21 21.04 -0.26
CA GLN A 74 -5.13 19.94 0.05
C GLN A 74 -5.12 19.62 1.54
N VAL A 75 -6.31 19.35 2.07
CA VAL A 75 -6.52 18.90 3.44
C VAL A 75 -6.29 17.38 3.49
N VAL A 76 -5.28 16.95 4.26
CA VAL A 76 -4.86 15.55 4.37
C VAL A 76 -5.18 15.04 5.78
N PRO A 77 -5.90 13.93 5.93
CA PRO A 77 -6.25 13.39 7.24
C PRO A 77 -4.98 12.95 7.99
N VAL A 78 -4.84 13.38 9.24
CA VAL A 78 -3.70 12.99 10.07
C VAL A 78 -3.97 11.60 10.62
N PRO A 79 -3.08 10.60 10.40
CA PRO A 79 -3.30 9.26 10.92
C PRO A 79 -3.37 9.31 12.45
N ASN A 80 -4.51 8.90 13.02
CA ASN A 80 -4.62 8.80 14.47
C ASN A 80 -3.66 7.71 14.96
N VAL A 81 -2.57 8.14 15.59
CA VAL A 81 -1.54 7.24 16.13
C VAL A 81 -2.10 6.30 17.20
N ALA A 82 -3.19 6.68 17.89
CA ALA A 82 -3.89 5.80 18.83
C ALA A 82 -4.64 4.67 18.11
N ALA A 83 -5.29 4.97 16.98
CA ALA A 83 -5.99 3.96 16.18
C ALA A 83 -5.00 3.02 15.44
N ARG A 84 -3.82 3.53 15.08
CA ARG A 84 -2.78 2.74 14.39
C ARG A 84 -2.05 1.75 15.28
N ALA A 85 -1.97 1.99 16.59
CA ALA A 85 -1.44 0.98 17.53
C ALA A 85 -2.25 -0.33 17.46
N SER A 86 -3.55 -0.24 17.11
CA SER A 86 -4.43 -1.41 16.94
C SER A 86 -4.36 -2.02 15.54
N SER A 87 -3.93 -1.29 14.50
CA SER A 87 -3.99 -1.76 13.10
C SER A 87 -2.67 -2.33 12.55
N VAL A 88 -1.53 -2.10 13.22
CA VAL A 88 -0.21 -2.61 12.78
C VAL A 88 -0.04 -4.12 13.04
N GLY A 89 -0.98 -4.76 13.75
CA GLY A 89 -1.09 -6.23 13.84
C GLY A 89 -1.74 -6.93 12.64
N ALA A 90 -2.40 -6.20 11.73
CA ALA A 90 -3.21 -6.83 10.66
C ALA A 90 -2.47 -7.00 9.31
N GLY A 91 -1.20 -6.58 9.20
CA GLY A 91 -0.49 -6.47 7.92
C GLY A 91 0.44 -7.63 7.53
N ALA A 92 0.47 -8.74 8.29
CA ALA A 92 1.37 -9.87 8.01
C ALA A 92 0.71 -11.26 8.13
N ALA A 93 -0.59 -11.36 7.82
CA ALA A 93 -1.29 -12.64 7.68
C ALA A 93 -1.97 -12.76 6.32
N MET A 94 -1.19 -12.62 5.24
CA MET A 94 -1.55 -13.27 3.96
C MET A 94 -1.07 -14.72 4.04
N ALA A 95 -1.86 -15.59 4.71
CA ALA A 95 -1.94 -17.05 4.53
C ALA A 95 -2.52 -17.75 5.78
N ALA A 96 -3.79 -17.50 6.07
CA ALA A 96 -4.64 -18.48 6.73
C ALA A 96 -6.08 -18.10 6.43
N VAL A 97 -6.61 -18.63 5.32
CA VAL A 97 -8.04 -18.76 5.12
C VAL A 97 -8.58 -19.50 6.36
N PRO A 98 -9.53 -18.95 7.12
CA PRO A 98 -10.16 -19.69 8.19
C PRO A 98 -10.89 -20.87 7.55
N LYS A 99 -10.37 -22.07 7.78
CA LYS A 99 -11.04 -23.32 7.43
C LYS A 99 -12.21 -23.46 8.40
N THR A 100 -13.34 -22.86 8.06
CA THR A 100 -14.61 -23.17 8.69
C THR A 100 -14.93 -24.60 8.30
N SER A 101 -14.76 -25.52 9.25
CA SER A 101 -15.26 -26.88 9.14
C SER A 101 -16.77 -26.87 9.27
N ASN A 102 -17.47 -26.43 8.21
CA ASN A 102 -18.83 -26.87 7.97
C ASN A 102 -18.76 -28.21 7.25
N ALA A 103 -19.05 -29.25 8.01
CA ALA A 103 -19.27 -30.59 7.47
C ALA A 103 -20.48 -30.55 6.52
N GLY A 104 -20.27 -31.04 5.30
CA GLY A 104 -21.34 -31.54 4.44
C GLY A 104 -22.05 -30.50 3.57
N VAL A 105 -21.38 -30.00 2.53
CA VAL A 105 -22.08 -29.67 1.28
C VAL A 105 -21.27 -30.25 0.12
N SER A 106 -21.85 -31.27 -0.50
CA SER A 106 -21.27 -32.03 -1.59
C SER A 106 -21.08 -31.15 -2.83
N ASN A 107 -19.90 -31.29 -3.44
CA ASN A 107 -19.54 -30.79 -4.76
C ASN A 107 -20.56 -31.23 -5.83
N ALA A 108 -21.45 -30.32 -6.21
CA ALA A 108 -22.00 -30.27 -7.56
C ALA A 108 -22.65 -28.89 -7.75
N SER A 109 -22.16 -28.15 -8.75
CA SER A 109 -22.76 -26.98 -9.43
C SER A 109 -21.88 -25.72 -9.40
N PHE A 110 -20.72 -25.79 -10.07
CA PHE A 110 -20.00 -24.62 -10.59
C PHE A 110 -20.53 -24.26 -12.00
N ARG A 111 -21.82 -23.94 -12.11
CA ARG A 111 -22.40 -23.33 -13.32
C ARG A 111 -23.38 -22.25 -12.87
N ASP A 112 -23.18 -21.05 -13.41
CA ASP A 112 -23.97 -19.82 -13.20
C ASP A 112 -23.79 -19.08 -11.86
N ASP A 113 -22.60 -18.54 -11.62
CA ASP A 113 -22.45 -17.34 -10.78
C ASP A 113 -21.81 -16.23 -11.63
N GLU A 114 -22.56 -15.75 -12.62
CA GLU A 114 -22.45 -14.35 -13.01
C GLU A 114 -22.66 -13.56 -11.73
N GLY A 115 -21.55 -13.03 -11.21
CA GLY A 115 -21.45 -12.21 -10.02
C GLY A 115 -22.44 -11.05 -10.06
N ARG A 116 -23.67 -11.36 -9.70
CA ARG A 116 -24.74 -10.46 -9.32
C ARG A 116 -24.14 -9.70 -8.16
N THR A 117 -23.71 -8.47 -8.45
CA THR A 117 -23.46 -7.43 -7.45
C THR A 117 -24.51 -7.62 -6.38
N GLN A 118 -24.14 -8.20 -5.22
CA GLN A 118 -25.07 -8.35 -4.12
C GLN A 118 -25.60 -6.95 -3.87
N GLU A 119 -26.89 -6.78 -4.16
CA GLU A 119 -27.52 -5.48 -4.13
C GLU A 119 -27.25 -4.90 -2.75
N MET A 120 -26.66 -3.72 -2.74
CA MET A 120 -26.27 -3.01 -1.52
C MET A 120 -27.49 -2.97 -0.60
N ASP A 121 -27.41 -3.66 0.53
CA ASP A 121 -28.58 -3.90 1.35
C ASP A 121 -29.12 -2.58 1.96
N ALA A 122 -30.35 -2.63 2.46
CA ALA A 122 -30.98 -1.46 3.07
C ALA A 122 -30.16 -0.90 4.25
N ALA A 123 -29.39 -1.75 4.94
CA ALA A 123 -28.56 -1.33 6.07
C ALA A 123 -27.32 -0.55 5.61
N ASP A 124 -26.68 -0.97 4.53
CA ASP A 124 -25.55 -0.30 3.90
C ASP A 124 -25.97 1.02 3.27
N LEU A 125 -27.16 1.07 2.64
CA LEU A 125 -27.75 2.33 2.19
C LEU A 125 -27.97 3.30 3.35
N ALA A 126 -28.52 2.83 4.48
CA ALA A 126 -28.69 3.65 5.68
C ALA A 126 -27.36 4.07 6.32
N ARG A 127 -26.30 3.27 6.16
CA ARG A 127 -24.93 3.60 6.62
C ARG A 127 -24.30 4.68 5.75
N LEU A 128 -24.46 4.59 4.43
CA LEU A 128 -24.01 5.59 3.46
C LEU A 128 -24.74 6.92 3.65
N GLN A 129 -26.06 6.91 3.84
CA GLN A 129 -26.84 8.12 4.09
C GLN A 129 -26.40 8.84 5.38
N ARG A 130 -26.16 8.11 6.47
CA ARG A 130 -25.64 8.70 7.72
C ARG A 130 -24.24 9.28 7.56
N TRP A 131 -23.38 8.63 6.78
CA TRP A 131 -22.06 9.16 6.45
C TRP A 131 -22.19 10.46 5.64
N ALA A 132 -23.01 10.45 4.59
CA ALA A 132 -23.23 11.57 3.69
C ALA A 132 -23.78 12.81 4.44
N ALA A 133 -24.72 12.59 5.37
CA ALA A 133 -25.27 13.64 6.23
C ALA A 133 -24.22 14.30 7.14
N ARG A 134 -23.25 13.54 7.67
CA ARG A 134 -22.16 14.12 8.48
C ARG A 134 -21.18 14.95 7.65
N HIS A 135 -21.07 14.69 6.35
CA HIS A 135 -20.10 15.33 5.47
C HIS A 135 -20.73 16.37 4.53
N GLY A 136 -22.01 16.71 4.71
CA GLY A 136 -22.72 17.69 3.87
C GLY A 136 -22.95 17.25 2.43
N VAL A 137 -22.81 15.95 2.15
CA VAL A 137 -23.09 15.35 0.84
C VAL A 137 -24.58 14.99 0.83
N MET A 138 -25.45 15.99 0.67
CA MET A 138 -26.87 15.73 0.47
C MET A 138 -27.11 15.34 -0.99
N PRO A 139 -27.88 14.27 -1.30
CA PRO A 139 -28.18 13.87 -2.67
C PRO A 139 -29.20 14.79 -3.37
N GLY A 140 -29.22 16.09 -3.06
CA GLY A 140 -30.37 16.96 -3.33
C GLY A 140 -30.11 18.27 -4.08
N ASP A 141 -28.87 18.63 -4.43
CA ASP A 141 -28.60 19.93 -5.07
C ASP A 141 -27.34 19.89 -5.94
N GLU A 142 -27.23 18.88 -6.81
CA GLU A 142 -26.37 19.05 -7.99
C GLU A 142 -27.24 19.74 -9.06
N PRO A 143 -27.17 21.07 -9.23
CA PRO A 143 -27.79 21.70 -10.39
C PRO A 143 -27.18 21.01 -11.60
N SER A 144 -28.00 20.38 -12.44
CA SER A 144 -27.59 19.67 -13.65
C SER A 144 -26.45 20.39 -14.33
N ALA A 145 -25.22 20.00 -14.00
CA ALA A 145 -24.07 20.45 -14.75
C ALA A 145 -24.30 19.82 -16.13
N PRO A 146 -24.37 20.62 -17.20
CA PRO A 146 -24.61 20.09 -18.53
C PRO A 146 -23.55 19.02 -18.76
N VAL A 147 -23.99 17.77 -18.83
CA VAL A 147 -23.14 16.65 -19.20
C VAL A 147 -22.46 17.08 -20.51
N PRO A 148 -21.13 17.23 -20.53
CA PRO A 148 -20.47 17.63 -21.76
C PRO A 148 -20.88 16.60 -22.83
N PRO A 149 -21.30 17.06 -24.02
CA PRO A 149 -21.71 16.13 -25.08
C PRO A 149 -20.60 15.11 -25.31
N PRO A 150 -20.94 13.86 -25.65
CA PRO A 150 -19.95 12.81 -25.88
C PRO A 150 -18.92 13.33 -26.88
N SER A 151 -17.70 13.53 -26.38
CA SER A 151 -16.56 13.96 -27.17
C SER A 151 -16.41 12.98 -28.32
N GLN A 152 -16.51 13.50 -29.54
CA GLN A 152 -16.51 12.74 -30.78
C GLN A 152 -15.31 11.78 -30.83
N ALA A 153 -15.55 10.63 -31.47
CA ALA A 153 -14.65 9.50 -31.66
C ALA A 153 -13.16 9.85 -31.64
N GLU A 154 -12.44 9.16 -30.75
CA GLU A 154 -11.00 9.22 -30.58
C GLU A 154 -10.30 9.05 -31.93
N ILE A 155 -9.68 10.14 -32.41
CA ILE A 155 -8.64 10.05 -33.42
C ILE A 155 -7.52 9.20 -32.78
N PRO A 156 -7.05 8.11 -33.43
CA PRO A 156 -5.95 7.32 -32.92
C PRO A 156 -4.72 8.22 -32.77
N TYR A 157 -4.44 8.63 -31.53
CA TYR A 157 -3.25 9.41 -31.21
C TYR A 157 -2.05 8.47 -31.40
N SER A 158 -1.39 8.57 -32.55
CA SER A 158 -0.09 7.98 -32.77
C SER A 158 0.95 8.91 -32.15
N PRO A 159 1.49 8.62 -30.95
CA PRO A 159 2.45 9.50 -30.31
C PRO A 159 3.68 9.69 -31.21
N PRO A 160 4.22 10.91 -31.32
CA PRO A 160 5.41 11.17 -32.13
C PRO A 160 6.60 10.31 -31.64
N PRO A 161 7.42 9.75 -32.54
CA PRO A 161 8.51 8.79 -32.24
C PRO A 161 9.70 9.40 -31.44
N ALA A 162 9.54 10.60 -30.88
CA ALA A 162 10.56 11.36 -30.19
C ALA A 162 10.43 11.38 -28.66
N LEU A 163 9.45 10.71 -28.05
CA LEU A 163 9.47 10.38 -26.61
C LEU A 163 10.44 9.21 -26.36
N ARG A 164 11.70 9.46 -26.69
CA ARG A 164 12.83 8.60 -26.43
C ARG A 164 13.14 8.64 -24.93
N VAL A 165 12.91 7.48 -24.31
CA VAL A 165 13.53 7.05 -23.05
C VAL A 165 13.10 7.90 -21.85
N GLU A 166 11.86 7.70 -21.39
CA GLU A 166 11.51 8.05 -20.01
C GLU A 166 12.58 7.50 -19.05
N ALA A 167 13.02 8.39 -18.18
CA ALA A 167 14.24 8.32 -17.42
C ALA A 167 14.42 7.00 -16.64
N GLY A 168 15.44 6.23 -17.00
CA GLY A 168 16.01 5.21 -16.13
C GLY A 168 15.44 3.78 -16.26
N LEU A 169 14.79 3.44 -17.37
CA LEU A 169 14.46 2.03 -17.66
C LEU A 169 15.46 1.42 -18.66
N ARG A 170 16.05 0.29 -18.28
CA ARG A 170 16.88 -0.56 -19.16
C ARG A 170 15.98 -1.45 -20.00
N ILE A 171 16.41 -1.87 -21.17
CA ILE A 171 15.66 -2.84 -21.98
C ILE A 171 16.23 -4.24 -21.75
N CYS A 172 15.38 -5.23 -21.49
CA CYS A 172 15.82 -6.62 -21.35
C CYS A 172 16.38 -7.14 -22.69
N PRO A 173 17.59 -7.74 -22.72
CA PRO A 173 18.20 -8.22 -23.96
C PRO A 173 17.46 -9.42 -24.57
N LYS A 174 16.70 -10.20 -23.78
CA LYS A 174 15.94 -11.35 -24.28
C LYS A 174 14.57 -10.97 -24.85
N CYS A 175 13.77 -10.19 -24.12
CA CYS A 175 12.36 -9.96 -24.47
C CYS A 175 12.04 -8.52 -24.88
N LYS A 176 13.03 -7.63 -24.92
CA LYS A 176 12.90 -6.21 -25.27
C LYS A 176 11.89 -5.39 -24.45
N ARG A 177 11.44 -5.90 -23.30
CA ARG A 177 10.57 -5.16 -22.39
C ARG A 177 11.38 -4.22 -21.49
N PRO A 178 10.80 -3.08 -21.10
CA PRO A 178 11.43 -2.13 -20.19
C PRO A 178 11.56 -2.73 -18.79
N LEU A 179 12.68 -2.44 -18.13
CA LEU A 179 13.12 -3.01 -16.87
C LEU A 179 13.63 -1.88 -15.96
N HIS A 180 13.27 -1.93 -14.68
CA HIS A 180 13.77 -0.99 -13.69
C HIS A 180 15.30 -1.05 -13.58
N MET A 181 15.97 0.10 -13.49
CA MET A 181 17.44 0.21 -13.52
C MET A 181 18.20 -0.65 -12.49
N SER A 182 17.57 -0.94 -11.34
CA SER A 182 18.14 -1.76 -10.26
C SER A 182 17.77 -3.25 -10.33
N ALA A 183 16.92 -3.67 -11.27
CA ALA A 183 16.54 -5.08 -11.37
C ALA A 183 17.68 -5.91 -11.95
N VAL A 184 17.98 -7.04 -11.29
CA VAL A 184 19.02 -8.01 -11.72
C VAL A 184 18.42 -9.09 -12.62
N VAL A 185 17.09 -9.23 -12.63
CA VAL A 185 16.35 -10.27 -13.37
C VAL A 185 15.12 -9.65 -14.04
N CYS A 186 14.87 -10.02 -15.30
CA CYS A 186 13.67 -9.60 -16.02
C CYS A 186 12.41 -10.26 -15.47
N ARG A 187 11.43 -9.45 -15.04
CA ARG A 187 10.14 -9.95 -14.55
C ARG A 187 9.32 -10.70 -15.61
N SER A 188 9.51 -10.41 -16.90
CA SER A 188 8.73 -11.06 -17.96
C SER A 188 9.31 -12.37 -18.45
N CYS A 189 10.65 -12.53 -18.47
CA CYS A 189 11.28 -13.73 -19.05
C CYS A 189 12.28 -14.43 -18.13
N GLY A 190 12.52 -13.92 -16.92
CA GLY A 190 13.44 -14.52 -15.94
C GLY A 190 14.93 -14.40 -16.30
N ALA A 191 15.29 -13.76 -17.42
CA ALA A 191 16.69 -13.61 -17.80
C ALA A 191 17.43 -12.66 -16.85
N SER A 192 18.64 -13.04 -16.43
CA SER A 192 19.53 -12.16 -15.67
C SER A 192 20.04 -11.03 -16.58
N THR A 193 19.97 -9.81 -16.07
CA THR A 193 20.50 -8.63 -16.76
C THR A 193 21.89 -8.33 -16.23
N PRO A 194 22.96 -8.45 -17.05
CA PRO A 194 24.32 -8.20 -16.59
C PRO A 194 24.43 -6.74 -16.13
N MET A 195 24.96 -6.52 -14.93
CA MET A 195 25.31 -5.16 -14.51
C MET A 195 26.41 -4.62 -15.43
N PRO A 196 26.31 -3.36 -15.89
CA PRO A 196 27.41 -2.75 -16.61
C PRO A 196 28.63 -2.78 -15.71
N LYS A 197 29.68 -3.49 -16.13
CA LYS A 197 30.96 -3.53 -15.40
C LYS A 197 31.41 -2.08 -15.24
N ALA A 198 31.64 -1.65 -14.01
CA ALA A 198 32.17 -0.32 -13.75
C ALA A 198 33.47 -0.18 -14.56
N ARG A 199 33.57 0.90 -15.36
CA ARG A 199 34.84 1.19 -16.05
C ARG A 199 35.93 1.38 -14.98
N PRO A 200 37.13 0.82 -15.15
CA PRO A 200 38.24 1.09 -14.26
C PRO A 200 38.51 2.61 -14.28
N LYS A 201 38.68 3.22 -13.10
CA LYS A 201 39.11 4.61 -13.00
C LYS A 201 40.57 4.70 -13.50
N PRO A 202 40.90 5.67 -14.36
CA PRO A 202 42.28 5.92 -14.79
C PRO A 202 43.16 6.36 -13.62
#